data_AF-A0A8J2K184-F1
#
_entry.id   AF-A0A8J2K184-F1
#
_cell.length_a   1.000
_cell.length_b   1.000
_cell.length_c   1.000
_cell.angle_alpha   90.00
_cell.angle_beta   90.00
_cell.angle_gamma   90.00
#
_symmetry.space_group_name_H-M   'P 1'
#
loop_
_entity.id
_entity.type
_entity.pdbx_description
1 polymer ?
#
loop_
_entity_poly.entity_id
_entity_poly.type
_entity_poly.pdbx_seq_one_letter_code
_entity_poly.pdbx_strand_id
1 'polypeptide(L)'
;MGNQQERKNSVQSDSASESDNKTRGRKVLGVEVAPLNIPWERRMETVAVAVWIGSFIFGAPSGLIFLVYLAFFTRLWWISLLYLTWFVYDRETVNKGGRRFAWVRKWKIWRRYTNYFPVKMIKTVDLDPTKNYLFGSHPHGVLCSGAFACFETEGTNFSKVYPGITPHLLTFEAHLAFPIYREYILSGGTCSASRSSLNYLLSYPGGGHAAVLVPGGAPESLDAHPGLENRVHLKKRKGFIKVAIQNG
;
A
#
# COMPACT_ATOMS: atom_id res chain seq x y z
N MET A 1 12.90 58.35 14.70
CA MET A 1 12.04 57.24 14.21
C MET A 1 12.79 55.95 13.88
N GLY A 2 14.15 55.89 13.87
CA GLY A 2 14.92 54.67 13.54
C GLY A 2 14.92 53.55 14.58
N ASN A 3 14.92 53.85 15.89
CA ASN A 3 15.09 52.84 16.94
C ASN A 3 13.92 51.86 17.15
N GLN A 4 12.70 52.19 16.71
CA GLN A 4 11.56 51.27 16.85
C GLN A 4 11.45 50.26 15.70
N GLN A 5 11.96 50.62 14.51
CA GLN A 5 11.95 49.74 13.34
C GLN A 5 13.02 48.63 13.49
N GLU A 6 14.20 48.98 13.99
CA GLU A 6 15.28 48.01 14.26
C GLU A 6 14.92 47.01 15.37
N ARG A 7 14.25 47.46 16.44
CA ARG A 7 13.75 46.57 17.50
C ARG A 7 12.66 45.61 17.01
N LYS A 8 11.80 46.02 16.08
CA LYS A 8 10.79 45.13 15.48
C LYS A 8 11.44 44.10 14.57
N ASN A 9 12.43 44.51 13.79
CA ASN A 9 13.18 43.60 12.92
C ASN A 9 14.01 42.59 13.71
N SER A 10 14.62 43.00 14.84
CA SER A 10 15.39 42.09 15.70
C SER A 10 14.49 41.07 16.41
N VAL A 11 13.33 41.49 16.94
CA VAL A 11 12.37 40.57 17.57
C VAL A 11 11.78 39.59 16.54
N GLN A 12 11.56 40.05 15.30
CA GLN A 12 11.06 39.20 14.23
C GLN A 12 12.13 38.21 13.71
N SER A 13 13.40 38.61 13.64
CA SER A 13 14.51 37.69 13.33
C SER A 13 14.77 36.68 14.46
N ASP A 14 14.66 37.12 15.72
CA ASP A 14 14.88 36.26 16.88
C ASP A 14 13.75 35.22 16.99
N SER A 15 12.48 35.63 16.78
CA SER A 15 11.34 34.70 16.74
C SER A 15 11.39 33.72 15.57
N ALA A 16 11.85 34.16 14.39
CA ALA A 16 12.08 33.29 13.25
C ALA A 16 13.21 32.29 13.55
N SER A 17 14.32 32.72 14.15
CA SER A 17 15.45 31.88 14.52
C SER A 17 15.13 30.88 15.64
N GLU A 18 14.29 31.25 16.63
CA GLU A 18 13.81 30.35 17.69
C GLU A 18 12.82 29.31 17.15
N SER A 19 11.98 29.69 16.17
CA SER A 19 11.09 28.76 15.47
C SER A 19 11.88 27.75 14.63
N ASP A 20 12.96 28.21 13.98
CA ASP A 20 13.84 27.37 13.16
C ASP A 20 14.64 26.38 14.03
N ASN A 21 15.06 26.80 15.23
CA ASN A 21 15.84 25.96 16.14
C ASN A 21 14.98 24.91 16.89
N LYS A 22 13.67 25.12 17.03
CA LYS A 22 12.73 24.10 17.59
C LYS A 22 12.43 22.96 16.61
N THR A 23 12.66 23.17 15.32
CA THR A 23 12.33 22.22 14.25
C THR A 23 13.53 21.41 13.76
N ARG A 24 14.74 21.80 14.19
CA ARG A 24 15.98 21.14 13.78
C ARG A 24 16.20 19.86 14.58
N GLY A 25 16.36 18.73 13.89
CA GLY A 25 16.54 17.43 14.51
C GLY A 25 17.77 17.39 15.41
N ARG A 26 17.68 16.69 16.55
CA ARG A 26 18.83 16.53 17.45
C ARG A 26 19.80 15.55 16.78
N LYS A 27 21.02 15.97 16.46
CA LYS A 27 22.05 15.03 15.98
C LYS A 27 22.55 14.19 17.14
N VAL A 28 22.22 12.90 17.14
CA VAL A 28 22.73 11.91 18.09
C VAL A 28 23.55 10.90 17.30
N LEU A 29 24.84 10.75 17.61
CA LEU A 29 25.75 9.81 16.93
C LEU A 29 25.75 9.96 15.39
N GLY A 30 25.66 11.19 14.88
CA GLY A 30 25.63 11.48 13.44
C GLY A 30 24.27 11.26 12.76
N VAL A 31 23.27 10.75 13.48
CA VAL A 31 21.89 10.59 13.00
C VAL A 31 21.07 11.81 13.41
N GLU A 32 20.43 12.46 12.44
CA GLU A 32 19.49 13.55 12.71
C GLU A 32 18.16 12.97 13.19
N VAL A 33 17.99 12.95 14.50
CA VAL A 33 16.79 12.38 15.14
C VAL A 33 15.67 13.42 15.08
N ALA A 34 14.47 12.97 14.72
CA ALA A 34 13.30 13.82 14.61
C ALA A 34 13.10 14.65 15.90
N PRO A 35 12.81 15.96 15.81
CA PRO A 35 12.71 16.82 16.99
C PRO A 35 11.66 16.31 17.98
N LEU A 36 11.93 16.45 19.28
CA LEU A 36 11.01 15.98 20.33
C LEU A 36 9.65 16.72 20.32
N ASN A 37 9.58 17.89 19.68
CA ASN A 37 8.37 18.73 19.59
C ASN A 37 7.61 18.56 18.26
N ILE A 38 7.38 17.31 17.84
CA ILE A 38 6.53 17.01 16.68
C ILE A 38 5.06 16.88 17.11
N PRO A 39 4.11 17.54 16.41
CA PRO A 39 2.67 17.43 16.70
C PRO A 39 2.19 15.98 16.73
N TRP A 40 1.22 15.69 17.60
CA TRP A 40 0.64 14.34 17.76
C TRP A 40 0.18 13.73 16.43
N GLU A 41 -0.42 14.54 15.56
CA GLU A 41 -0.88 14.11 14.24
C GLU A 41 0.24 13.50 13.40
N ARG A 42 1.41 14.15 13.32
CA ARG A 42 2.58 13.67 12.59
C ARG A 42 3.15 12.39 13.21
N ARG A 43 3.10 12.24 14.53
CA ARG A 43 3.51 10.98 15.20
C ARG A 43 2.61 9.83 14.80
N MET A 44 1.30 10.05 14.77
CA MET A 44 0.34 9.03 14.34
C MET A 44 0.48 8.67 12.85
N GLU A 45 0.86 9.63 12.00
CA GLU A 45 1.24 9.39 10.61
C GLU A 45 2.50 8.49 10.53
N THR A 46 3.54 8.78 11.30
CA THR A 46 4.74 7.91 11.39
C THR A 46 4.40 6.52 11.90
N VAL A 47 3.56 6.40 12.94
CA VAL A 47 3.08 5.11 13.45
C VAL A 47 2.31 4.35 12.38
N ALA A 48 1.46 5.03 11.59
CA ALA A 48 0.72 4.39 10.51
C ALA A 48 1.65 3.78 9.45
N VAL A 49 2.70 4.52 9.06
CA VAL A 49 3.73 4.00 8.14
C VAL A 49 4.52 2.86 8.78
N ALA A 50 4.93 2.99 10.04
CA ALA A 50 5.66 1.94 10.75
C ALA A 50 4.84 0.65 10.90
N VAL A 51 3.54 0.76 11.19
CA VAL A 51 2.61 -0.38 11.26
C VAL A 51 2.49 -1.04 9.89
N TRP A 52 2.36 -0.26 8.82
CA TRP A 52 2.28 -0.80 7.46
C TRP A 52 3.58 -1.51 7.04
N ILE A 53 4.74 -0.85 7.20
CA ILE A 53 6.06 -1.46 6.90
C ILE A 53 6.28 -2.71 7.78
N GLY A 54 5.96 -2.61 9.06
CA GLY A 54 6.05 -3.72 10.01
C GLY A 54 5.15 -4.88 9.62
N SER A 55 3.94 -4.62 9.13
CA SER A 55 3.04 -5.68 8.62
C SER A 55 3.65 -6.41 7.43
N PHE A 56 4.37 -5.70 6.56
CA PHE A 56 5.02 -6.30 5.39
C PHE A 56 6.21 -7.20 5.78
N ILE A 57 7.05 -6.74 6.72
CA ILE A 57 8.25 -7.48 7.17
C ILE A 57 7.88 -8.63 8.11
N PHE A 58 7.02 -8.38 9.09
CA PHE A 58 6.75 -9.30 10.18
C PHE A 58 5.44 -10.07 10.03
N GLY A 59 4.54 -9.69 9.11
CA GLY A 59 3.23 -10.32 8.97
C GLY A 59 3.31 -11.81 8.65
N ALA A 60 4.07 -12.18 7.61
CA ALA A 60 4.29 -13.57 7.24
C ALA A 60 4.91 -14.43 8.37
N PRO A 61 6.07 -14.06 8.96
CA PRO A 61 6.65 -14.87 10.03
C PRO A 61 5.78 -14.89 11.30
N SER A 62 5.16 -13.78 11.69
CA SER A 62 4.30 -13.74 12.89
C SER A 62 3.06 -14.64 12.74
N GLY A 63 2.41 -14.64 11.57
CA GLY A 63 1.28 -15.53 11.29
C GLY A 63 1.67 -17.01 11.36
N LEU A 64 2.82 -17.38 10.80
CA LEU A 64 3.32 -18.75 10.85
C LEU A 64 3.69 -19.17 12.28
N ILE A 65 4.45 -18.34 13.01
CA ILE A 65 4.82 -18.58 14.41
C ILE A 65 3.57 -18.77 15.26
N PHE A 66 2.54 -17.94 15.07
CA PHE A 66 1.28 -18.04 15.79
C PHE A 66 0.57 -19.38 15.53
N LEU A 67 0.49 -19.84 14.27
CA LEU A 67 -0.12 -21.14 13.96
C LEU A 67 0.66 -22.32 14.52
N VAL A 68 1.99 -22.28 14.46
CA VAL A 68 2.87 -23.29 15.05
C VAL A 68 2.71 -23.30 16.58
N TYR A 69 2.67 -22.11 17.20
CA TYR A 69 2.43 -21.98 18.63
C TYR A 69 1.10 -22.62 19.05
N LEU A 70 0.00 -22.31 18.35
CA LEU A 70 -1.29 -22.92 18.62
C LEU A 70 -1.27 -24.44 18.43
N ALA A 71 -0.61 -24.93 17.37
CA ALA A 71 -0.56 -26.36 17.02
C ALA A 71 0.20 -27.21 18.04
N PHE A 72 1.32 -26.72 18.57
CA PHE A 72 2.23 -27.55 19.38
C PHE A 72 2.26 -27.19 20.86
N PHE A 73 1.87 -25.97 21.23
CA PHE A 73 2.08 -25.44 22.58
C PHE A 73 0.77 -25.07 23.31
N THR A 74 -0.39 -25.34 22.71
CA THR A 74 -1.69 -25.03 23.33
C THR A 74 -2.70 -26.17 23.15
N ARG A 75 -3.76 -26.18 23.98
CA ARG A 75 -4.93 -27.08 23.79
C ARG A 75 -5.79 -26.72 22.57
N LEU A 76 -5.47 -25.61 21.89
CA LEU A 76 -6.19 -25.08 20.73
C LEU A 76 -5.61 -25.55 19.39
N TRP A 77 -4.82 -26.64 19.37
CA TRP A 77 -4.18 -27.17 18.17
C TRP A 77 -5.15 -27.45 17.01
N TRP A 78 -6.39 -27.80 17.33
CA TRP A 78 -7.45 -28.05 16.36
C TRP A 78 -7.80 -26.80 15.55
N ILE A 79 -7.58 -25.58 16.07
CA ILE A 79 -7.76 -24.33 15.32
C ILE A 79 -6.76 -24.26 14.16
N SER A 80 -5.48 -24.58 14.42
CA SER A 80 -4.46 -24.61 13.37
C SER A 80 -4.80 -25.67 12.32
N LEU A 81 -5.27 -26.85 12.72
CA LEU A 81 -5.67 -27.89 11.79
C LEU A 81 -6.84 -27.42 10.90
N LEU A 82 -7.93 -26.93 11.51
CA LEU A 82 -9.11 -26.45 10.77
C LEU A 82 -8.74 -25.31 9.80
N TYR A 83 -7.93 -24.35 10.27
CA TYR A 83 -7.48 -23.25 9.44
C TYR A 83 -6.63 -23.74 8.26
N LEU A 84 -5.68 -24.65 8.47
CA LEU A 84 -4.84 -25.18 7.40
C LEU A 84 -5.64 -25.99 6.38
N THR A 85 -6.62 -26.78 6.82
CA THR A 85 -7.55 -27.48 5.92
C THR A 85 -8.30 -26.48 5.05
N TRP A 86 -8.86 -25.42 5.65
CA TRP A 86 -9.55 -24.36 4.92
C TRP A 86 -8.59 -23.60 3.98
N PHE A 87 -7.37 -23.31 4.41
CA PHE A 87 -6.35 -22.62 3.62
C PHE A 87 -6.02 -23.39 2.33
N VAL A 88 -5.90 -24.72 2.41
CA VAL A 88 -5.66 -25.58 1.23
C VAL A 88 -6.89 -25.59 0.31
N TYR A 89 -8.09 -25.70 0.87
CA TYR A 89 -9.34 -25.64 0.11
C TYR A 89 -9.51 -24.29 -0.62
N ASP A 90 -9.17 -23.19 0.06
CA ASP A 90 -9.35 -21.81 -0.40
C ASP A 90 -8.23 -21.31 -1.33
N ARG A 91 -7.26 -22.15 -1.69
CA ARG A 91 -6.05 -21.74 -2.44
C ARG A 91 -6.34 -20.91 -3.70
N GLU A 92 -7.43 -21.22 -4.41
CA GLU A 92 -7.78 -20.55 -5.67
C GLU A 92 -8.31 -19.13 -5.50
N THR A 93 -8.73 -18.73 -4.29
CA THR A 93 -9.30 -17.40 -4.04
C THR A 93 -8.31 -16.28 -4.39
N VAL A 94 -7.01 -16.53 -4.30
CA VAL A 94 -5.96 -15.58 -4.71
C VAL A 94 -6.02 -15.23 -6.21
N ASN A 95 -6.58 -16.10 -7.03
CA ASN A 95 -6.74 -15.93 -8.48
C ASN A 95 -8.18 -15.57 -8.88
N LYS A 96 -9.10 -15.43 -7.93
CA LYS A 96 -10.55 -15.27 -8.17
C LYS A 96 -11.12 -14.04 -7.46
N GLY A 97 -10.41 -12.91 -7.52
CA GLY A 97 -10.87 -11.63 -6.97
C GLY A 97 -10.55 -11.39 -5.49
N GLY A 98 -9.88 -12.34 -4.82
CA GLY A 98 -9.46 -12.21 -3.43
C GLY A 98 -10.62 -12.20 -2.43
N ARG A 99 -10.40 -11.64 -1.24
CA ARG A 99 -11.40 -11.60 -0.16
C ARG A 99 -11.49 -10.20 0.46
N ARG A 100 -12.02 -9.26 -0.32
CA ARG A 100 -12.09 -7.84 0.07
C ARG A 100 -13.00 -7.62 1.28
N PHE A 101 -12.47 -6.96 2.32
CA PHE A 101 -13.24 -6.49 3.47
C PHE A 101 -13.27 -4.95 3.50
N ALA A 102 -14.44 -4.37 3.19
CA ALA A 102 -14.61 -2.92 3.14
C ALA A 102 -14.26 -2.22 4.46
N TRP A 103 -14.47 -2.89 5.59
CA TRP A 103 -14.08 -2.37 6.91
C TRP A 103 -12.56 -2.20 7.05
N VAL A 104 -11.78 -3.21 6.63
CA VAL A 104 -10.31 -3.13 6.67
C VAL A 104 -9.81 -1.99 5.80
N ARG A 105 -10.31 -1.89 4.57
CA ARG A 105 -9.94 -0.79 3.66
C ARG A 105 -10.27 0.61 4.20
N LYS A 106 -11.26 0.73 5.09
CA LYS A 106 -11.72 2.01 5.69
C LYS A 106 -11.06 2.34 7.03
N TRP A 107 -10.13 1.53 7.52
CA TRP A 107 -9.44 1.82 8.80
C TRP A 107 -8.83 3.22 8.82
N LYS A 108 -8.96 3.91 9.96
CA LYS A 108 -8.49 5.29 10.13
C LYS A 108 -6.99 5.43 9.88
N ILE A 109 -6.22 4.36 10.12
CA ILE A 109 -4.77 4.31 9.91
C ILE A 109 -4.37 4.61 8.47
N TRP A 110 -5.19 4.24 7.48
CA TRP A 110 -4.90 4.50 6.07
C TRP A 110 -4.99 5.98 5.69
N ARG A 111 -5.83 6.76 6.37
CA ARG A 111 -5.83 8.23 6.22
C ARG A 111 -4.56 8.86 6.78
N ARG A 112 -4.05 8.33 7.90
CA ARG A 112 -2.77 8.78 8.48
C ARG A 112 -1.60 8.39 7.58
N TYR A 113 -1.61 7.18 7.04
CA TYR A 113 -0.62 6.71 6.06
C TYR A 113 -0.55 7.61 4.81
N THR A 114 -1.71 7.93 4.23
CA THR A 114 -1.78 8.78 3.03
C THR A 114 -1.38 10.23 3.30
N ASN A 115 -1.67 10.76 4.49
CA ASN A 115 -1.22 12.10 4.90
C ASN A 115 0.29 12.19 5.14
N TYR A 116 0.95 11.09 5.55
CA TYR A 116 2.40 11.06 5.72
C TYR A 116 3.15 11.31 4.40
N PHE A 117 2.71 10.66 3.31
CA PHE A 117 3.30 10.76 1.96
C PHE A 117 2.57 11.73 1.02
N PRO A 118 1.84 12.72 1.57
CA PRO A 118 0.71 13.44 0.94
C PRO A 118 0.12 12.82 -0.34
N VAL A 119 -0.29 11.55 -0.30
CA VAL A 119 -0.78 10.82 -1.48
C VAL A 119 -2.13 11.41 -1.94
N LYS A 120 -2.20 11.81 -3.22
CA LYS A 120 -3.42 12.32 -3.85
C LYS A 120 -3.78 11.46 -5.05
N MET A 121 -5.07 11.13 -5.15
CA MET A 121 -5.63 10.48 -6.33
C MET A 121 -6.27 11.55 -7.22
N ILE A 122 -5.76 11.71 -8.44
CA ILE A 122 -6.26 12.68 -9.41
C ILE A 122 -6.97 11.89 -10.50
N LYS A 123 -8.27 12.11 -10.64
CA LYS A 123 -9.07 11.52 -11.71
C LYS A 123 -8.93 12.35 -12.96
N THR A 124 -8.57 11.70 -14.05
CA THR A 124 -8.46 12.34 -15.38
C THR A 124 -9.62 11.99 -16.30
N VAL A 125 -10.28 10.85 -16.08
CA VAL A 125 -11.37 10.36 -16.92
C VAL A 125 -12.39 9.60 -16.08
N ASP A 126 -13.64 9.64 -16.49
CA ASP A 126 -14.69 8.76 -15.96
C ASP A 126 -14.51 7.33 -16.48
N LEU A 127 -14.81 6.35 -15.62
CA LEU A 127 -14.79 4.94 -15.98
C LEU A 127 -16.21 4.41 -15.93
N ASP A 128 -16.57 3.65 -16.95
CA ASP A 128 -17.85 2.98 -17.10
C ASP A 128 -17.85 1.75 -16.17
N PRO A 129 -18.72 1.70 -15.14
CA PRO A 129 -18.77 0.58 -14.21
C PRO A 129 -19.25 -0.72 -14.85
N THR A 130 -19.73 -0.70 -16.09
CA THR A 130 -20.10 -1.92 -16.83
C THR A 130 -18.92 -2.56 -17.56
N LYS A 131 -17.72 -1.98 -17.46
CA LYS A 131 -16.49 -2.47 -18.09
C LYS A 131 -15.44 -2.87 -17.06
N ASN A 132 -14.60 -3.82 -17.44
CA ASN A 132 -13.41 -4.18 -16.67
C ASN A 132 -12.18 -3.45 -17.21
N TYR A 133 -11.20 -3.22 -16.34
CA TYR A 133 -10.03 -2.40 -16.63
C TYR A 133 -8.74 -3.08 -16.20
N LEU A 134 -7.67 -2.83 -16.96
CA LEU A 134 -6.31 -3.11 -16.56
C LEU A 134 -5.55 -1.79 -16.37
N PHE A 135 -5.23 -1.47 -15.12
CA PHE A 135 -4.40 -0.32 -14.78
C PHE A 135 -2.93 -0.72 -14.70
N GLY A 136 -2.07 0.06 -15.34
CA GLY A 136 -0.63 0.04 -15.09
C GLY A 136 -0.28 1.05 -14.00
N SER A 137 0.22 0.58 -12.85
CA SER A 137 0.74 1.46 -11.80
C SER A 137 2.26 1.53 -11.90
N HIS A 138 2.85 2.73 -11.85
CA HIS A 138 4.31 2.94 -11.87
C HIS A 138 4.68 4.28 -11.21
N PRO A 139 5.90 4.46 -10.68
CA PRO A 139 7.00 3.49 -10.65
C PRO A 139 6.81 2.35 -9.63
N HIS A 140 7.42 1.19 -9.88
CA HIS A 140 7.47 0.09 -8.92
C HIS A 140 8.48 0.40 -7.81
N GLY A 141 8.03 0.63 -6.58
CA GLY A 141 8.90 0.60 -5.40
C GLY A 141 8.90 -0.78 -4.75
N VAL A 142 9.88 -1.08 -3.89
CA VAL A 142 9.94 -2.38 -3.15
C VAL A 142 8.60 -2.69 -2.46
N LEU A 143 7.97 -1.68 -1.86
CA LEU A 143 6.70 -1.84 -1.13
C LEU A 143 5.47 -1.28 -1.87
N CYS A 144 5.64 -0.71 -3.08
CA CYS A 144 4.55 -0.12 -3.87
C CYS A 144 3.59 0.80 -3.08
N SER A 145 4.12 1.65 -2.18
CA SER A 145 3.36 2.46 -1.22
C SER A 145 2.21 3.26 -1.84
N GLY A 146 2.46 3.92 -2.97
CA GLY A 146 1.43 4.69 -3.69
C GLY A 146 0.30 3.80 -4.22
N ALA A 147 0.63 2.64 -4.79
CA ALA A 147 -0.37 1.70 -5.29
C ALA A 147 -1.21 1.12 -4.13
N PHE A 148 -0.55 0.75 -3.03
CA PHE A 148 -1.23 0.30 -1.81
C PHE A 148 -2.22 1.36 -1.30
N ALA A 149 -1.75 2.60 -1.10
CA ALA A 149 -2.59 3.72 -0.66
C ALA A 149 -3.81 3.92 -1.54
N CYS A 150 -3.62 3.89 -2.86
CA CYS A 150 -4.65 4.20 -3.84
C CYS A 150 -5.64 3.05 -4.09
N PHE A 151 -5.19 1.81 -4.11
CA PHE A 151 -5.98 0.69 -4.65
C PHE A 151 -6.37 -0.34 -3.60
N GLU A 152 -5.55 -0.57 -2.56
CA GLU A 152 -5.89 -1.53 -1.50
C GLU A 152 -6.64 -0.88 -0.32
N THR A 153 -6.57 0.44 -0.16
CA THR A 153 -7.23 1.14 0.96
C THR A 153 -8.28 2.14 0.46
N GLU A 154 -8.99 2.78 1.39
CA GLU A 154 -9.81 3.97 1.14
C GLU A 154 -9.12 5.25 1.66
N GLY A 155 -7.80 5.22 1.87
CA GLY A 155 -7.04 6.40 2.33
C GLY A 155 -7.16 7.59 1.38
N THR A 156 -7.19 7.33 0.06
CA THR A 156 -7.41 8.33 -0.99
C THR A 156 -8.85 8.38 -1.51
N ASN A 157 -9.79 7.69 -0.84
CA ASN A 157 -11.19 7.57 -1.22
C ASN A 157 -11.44 7.01 -2.64
N PHE A 158 -10.72 5.96 -3.06
CA PHE A 158 -10.89 5.35 -4.39
C PHE A 158 -12.36 5.13 -4.76
N SER A 159 -13.16 4.55 -3.85
CA SER A 159 -14.57 4.25 -4.09
C SER A 159 -15.44 5.48 -4.37
N LYS A 160 -15.02 6.66 -3.94
CA LYS A 160 -15.69 7.94 -4.27
C LYS A 160 -15.20 8.52 -5.58
N VAL A 161 -13.93 8.34 -5.91
CA VAL A 161 -13.31 8.84 -7.14
C VAL A 161 -13.81 8.04 -8.36
N TYR A 162 -13.87 6.72 -8.22
CA TYR A 162 -14.35 5.78 -9.23
C TYR A 162 -15.53 4.95 -8.67
N PRO A 163 -16.73 5.53 -8.58
CA PRO A 163 -17.91 4.81 -8.10
C PRO A 163 -18.23 3.63 -9.02
N GLY A 164 -18.57 2.49 -8.42
CA GLY A 164 -18.85 1.25 -9.16
C GLY A 164 -17.62 0.48 -9.64
N ILE A 165 -16.40 1.02 -9.46
CA ILE A 165 -15.16 0.31 -9.77
C ILE A 165 -14.57 -0.31 -8.50
N THR A 166 -14.23 -1.59 -8.58
CA THR A 166 -13.53 -2.34 -7.55
C THR A 166 -12.08 -2.59 -7.99
N PRO A 167 -11.10 -1.93 -7.35
CA PRO A 167 -9.70 -2.14 -7.67
C PRO A 167 -9.17 -3.40 -6.99
N HIS A 168 -8.30 -4.12 -7.70
CA HIS A 168 -7.58 -5.30 -7.24
C HIS A 168 -6.09 -5.10 -7.52
N LEU A 169 -5.31 -4.73 -6.50
CA LEU A 169 -3.86 -4.66 -6.66
C LEU A 169 -3.31 -6.08 -6.84
N LEU A 170 -2.46 -6.25 -7.84
CA LEU A 170 -1.84 -7.53 -8.15
C LEU A 170 -0.46 -7.62 -7.51
N THR A 171 -0.26 -8.60 -6.65
CA THR A 171 1.00 -8.83 -5.93
C THR A 171 1.66 -10.14 -6.34
N PHE A 172 2.95 -10.25 -6.02
CA PHE A 172 3.71 -11.48 -6.12
C PHE A 172 3.10 -12.61 -5.27
N GLU A 173 2.98 -13.81 -5.86
CA GLU A 173 2.29 -14.97 -5.26
C GLU A 173 2.87 -15.43 -3.93
N ALA A 174 4.18 -15.26 -3.70
CA ALA A 174 4.80 -15.68 -2.45
C ALA A 174 4.17 -14.98 -1.23
N HIS A 175 3.75 -13.72 -1.36
CA HIS A 175 3.04 -13.02 -0.26
C HIS A 175 1.71 -13.72 0.09
N LEU A 176 1.08 -14.38 -0.87
CA LEU A 176 -0.21 -15.05 -0.72
C LEU A 176 -0.08 -16.52 -0.31
N ALA A 177 1.15 -17.03 -0.16
CA ALA A 177 1.43 -18.39 0.28
C ALA A 177 1.58 -18.51 1.80
N PHE A 178 1.72 -17.39 2.53
CA PHE A 178 1.88 -17.41 3.98
C PHE A 178 0.52 -17.39 4.70
N PRO A 179 0.22 -18.39 5.54
CA PRO A 179 -1.05 -18.43 6.26
C PRO A 179 -1.20 -17.24 7.21
N ILE A 180 -2.45 -16.86 7.50
CA ILE A 180 -2.88 -15.66 8.25
C ILE A 180 -2.50 -14.35 7.55
N TYR A 181 -1.23 -14.17 7.17
CA TYR A 181 -0.78 -13.00 6.43
C TYR A 181 -1.48 -12.88 5.06
N ARG A 182 -1.70 -14.01 4.38
CA ARG A 182 -2.55 -14.09 3.19
C ARG A 182 -3.92 -13.45 3.44
N GLU A 183 -4.58 -13.74 4.55
CA GLU A 183 -5.92 -13.20 4.82
C GLU A 183 -5.90 -11.70 5.02
N TYR A 184 -4.86 -11.19 5.68
CA TYR A 184 -4.64 -9.75 5.79
C TYR A 184 -4.44 -9.09 4.42
N ILE A 185 -3.64 -9.67 3.53
CA ILE A 185 -3.46 -9.13 2.18
C ILE A 185 -4.76 -9.21 1.36
N LEU A 186 -5.41 -10.38 1.33
CA LEU A 186 -6.66 -10.58 0.60
C LEU A 186 -7.78 -9.64 1.09
N SER A 187 -7.75 -9.23 2.37
CA SER A 187 -8.70 -8.28 2.94
C SER A 187 -8.69 -6.91 2.25
N GLY A 188 -7.57 -6.50 1.66
CA GLY A 188 -7.46 -5.31 0.82
C GLY A 188 -8.15 -5.45 -0.55
N GLY A 189 -8.49 -6.68 -0.95
CA GLY A 189 -8.93 -7.01 -2.31
C GLY A 189 -7.79 -7.39 -3.25
N THR A 190 -6.57 -7.56 -2.73
CA THR A 190 -5.38 -7.95 -3.48
C THR A 190 -5.55 -9.33 -4.10
N CYS A 191 -5.00 -9.51 -5.30
CA CYS A 191 -4.98 -10.80 -6.00
C CYS A 191 -3.55 -11.15 -6.44
N SER A 192 -3.35 -12.39 -6.88
CA SER A 192 -2.10 -12.81 -7.50
C SER A 192 -1.86 -12.05 -8.81
N ALA A 193 -0.61 -11.69 -9.08
CA ALA A 193 -0.13 -11.21 -10.38
C ALA A 193 0.05 -12.35 -11.40
N SER A 194 -0.93 -13.25 -11.48
CA SER A 194 -0.96 -14.38 -12.41
C SER A 194 -1.82 -14.09 -13.64
N ARG A 195 -1.61 -14.89 -14.70
CA ARG A 195 -2.46 -14.84 -15.90
C ARG A 195 -3.90 -15.27 -15.59
N SER A 196 -4.11 -16.24 -14.70
CA SER A 196 -5.44 -16.71 -14.30
C SER A 196 -6.21 -15.62 -13.57
N SER A 197 -5.56 -14.94 -12.62
CA SER A 197 -6.13 -13.79 -11.91
C SER A 197 -6.51 -12.65 -12.86
N LEU A 198 -5.61 -12.27 -13.77
CA LEU A 198 -5.90 -11.25 -14.78
C LEU A 198 -7.09 -11.63 -15.67
N ASN A 199 -7.12 -12.86 -16.21
CA ASN A 199 -8.25 -13.32 -17.02
C ASN A 199 -9.56 -13.29 -16.21
N TYR A 200 -9.53 -13.76 -14.96
CA TYR A 200 -10.72 -13.77 -14.10
C TYR A 200 -11.28 -12.36 -13.88
N LEU A 201 -10.41 -11.40 -13.57
CA LEU A 201 -10.81 -10.02 -13.29
C LEU A 201 -11.28 -9.28 -14.56
N LEU A 202 -10.65 -9.52 -15.69
CA LEU A 202 -10.99 -8.84 -16.95
C LEU A 202 -12.22 -9.45 -17.64
N SER A 203 -12.50 -10.73 -17.42
CA SER A 203 -13.71 -11.40 -17.93
C SER A 203 -14.89 -11.38 -16.96
N TYR A 204 -14.80 -10.65 -15.85
CA TYR A 204 -15.84 -10.65 -14.82
C TYR A 204 -17.19 -10.15 -15.39
N PRO A 205 -18.27 -10.95 -15.31
CA PRO A 205 -19.57 -10.57 -15.85
C PRO A 205 -20.13 -9.31 -15.16
N GLY A 206 -20.67 -8.39 -15.95
CA GLY A 206 -21.25 -7.13 -15.45
C GLY A 206 -20.24 -5.99 -15.24
N GLY A 207 -18.94 -6.24 -15.44
CA GLY A 207 -17.91 -5.21 -15.38
C GLY A 207 -17.56 -4.76 -13.97
N GLY A 208 -16.91 -3.61 -13.87
CA GLY A 208 -16.67 -2.92 -12.60
C GLY A 208 -15.41 -3.39 -11.87
N HIS A 209 -14.60 -4.27 -12.46
CA HIS A 209 -13.33 -4.69 -11.86
C HIS A 209 -12.14 -3.99 -12.53
N ALA A 210 -11.22 -3.47 -11.71
CA ALA A 210 -9.97 -2.90 -12.18
C ALA A 210 -8.79 -3.71 -11.64
N ALA A 211 -8.16 -4.52 -12.49
CA ALA A 211 -6.90 -5.17 -12.16
C ALA A 211 -5.77 -4.13 -12.20
N VAL A 212 -5.03 -3.98 -11.11
CA VAL A 212 -3.92 -3.01 -11.02
C VAL A 212 -2.61 -3.77 -11.01
N LEU A 213 -1.88 -3.69 -12.13
CA LEU A 213 -0.60 -4.37 -12.32
C LEU A 213 0.54 -3.36 -12.27
N VAL A 214 1.66 -3.74 -11.65
CA VAL A 214 2.90 -2.98 -11.67
C VAL A 214 3.82 -3.58 -12.75
N PRO A 215 3.93 -2.98 -13.95
CA PRO A 215 4.33 -3.71 -15.14
C PRO A 215 5.83 -4.02 -15.24
N GLY A 216 6.73 -3.19 -14.70
CA GLY A 216 8.17 -3.49 -14.72
C GLY A 216 8.62 -4.49 -13.65
N GLY A 217 7.79 -4.77 -12.65
CA GLY A 217 8.04 -5.80 -11.63
C GLY A 217 9.30 -5.54 -10.80
N ALA A 218 9.91 -6.63 -10.30
CA ALA A 218 11.10 -6.56 -9.45
C ALA A 218 12.27 -5.74 -10.05
N PRO A 219 12.63 -5.85 -11.34
CA PRO A 219 13.70 -5.02 -11.92
C PRO A 219 13.45 -3.51 -11.80
N GLU A 220 12.21 -3.07 -11.99
CA GLU A 220 11.85 -1.65 -11.83
C GLU A 220 12.04 -1.18 -10.38
N SER A 221 11.77 -2.06 -9.40
CA SER A 221 12.01 -1.74 -7.99
C SER A 221 13.47 -1.67 -7.59
N LEU A 222 14.35 -2.38 -8.31
CA LEU A 222 15.79 -2.36 -8.06
C LEU A 222 16.47 -1.14 -8.68
N ASP A 223 15.93 -0.62 -9.79
CA ASP A 223 16.44 0.57 -10.47
C ASP A 223 15.89 1.89 -9.91
N ALA A 224 14.95 1.83 -8.96
CA ALA A 224 14.31 2.99 -8.36
C ALA A 224 15.25 3.70 -7.37
N HIS A 225 15.86 4.80 -7.81
CA HIS A 225 16.79 5.59 -7.00
C HIS A 225 16.37 7.08 -6.91
N PRO A 226 16.48 7.70 -5.71
CA PRO A 226 16.22 9.13 -5.56
C PRO A 226 17.08 9.98 -6.50
N GLY A 227 16.47 10.95 -7.20
CA GLY A 227 17.17 11.87 -8.09
C GLY A 227 17.55 11.32 -9.46
N LEU A 228 17.25 10.04 -9.75
CA LEU A 228 17.40 9.45 -11.08
C LEU A 228 16.06 9.36 -11.81
N GLU A 229 16.12 9.28 -13.14
CA GLU A 229 14.94 9.02 -13.96
C GLU A 229 14.33 7.64 -13.64
N ASN A 230 13.02 7.60 -13.42
CA ASN A 230 12.29 6.35 -13.21
C ASN A 230 12.25 5.54 -14.52
N ARG A 231 12.81 4.32 -14.52
CA ARG A 231 12.85 3.44 -15.69
C ARG A 231 11.80 2.34 -15.61
N VAL A 232 10.80 2.41 -16.48
CA VAL A 232 9.75 1.38 -16.57
C VAL A 232 10.15 0.30 -17.59
N HIS A 233 10.26 -0.95 -17.13
CA HIS A 233 10.76 -2.08 -17.92
C HIS A 233 9.68 -2.74 -18.81
N LEU A 234 9.28 -2.09 -19.91
CA LEU A 234 8.18 -2.59 -20.77
C LEU A 234 8.61 -3.33 -22.04
N LYS A 235 9.85 -3.12 -22.53
CA LYS A 235 10.27 -3.56 -23.88
C LYS A 235 10.06 -5.07 -24.09
N LYS A 236 10.38 -5.89 -23.08
CA LYS A 236 10.23 -7.35 -23.11
C LYS A 236 9.00 -7.87 -22.36
N ARG A 237 8.23 -7.00 -21.69
CA ARG A 237 7.09 -7.37 -20.83
C ARG A 237 5.76 -7.00 -21.48
N LYS A 238 5.32 -7.82 -22.44
CA LYS A 238 4.06 -7.60 -23.21
C LYS A 238 2.92 -8.55 -22.84
N GLY A 239 3.15 -9.46 -21.89
CA GLY A 239 2.17 -10.49 -21.51
C GLY A 239 0.84 -9.92 -21.03
N PHE A 240 0.87 -8.89 -20.18
CA PHE A 240 -0.35 -8.26 -19.67
C PHE A 240 -1.16 -7.54 -20.76
N ILE A 241 -0.49 -6.97 -21.77
CA ILE A 241 -1.14 -6.36 -22.94
C ILE A 241 -1.84 -7.44 -23.76
N LYS A 242 -1.18 -8.58 -23.99
CA LYS A 242 -1.79 -9.72 -24.67
C LYS A 242 -3.03 -10.21 -23.94
N VAL A 243 -2.98 -10.27 -22.60
CA VAL A 243 -4.13 -10.65 -21.78
C VAL A 243 -5.26 -9.61 -21.86
N ALA A 244 -4.95 -8.32 -21.83
CA ALA A 244 -5.94 -7.26 -22.01
C ALA A 244 -6.67 -7.40 -23.36
N ILE A 245 -5.93 -7.51 -24.47
CA ILE A 245 -6.50 -7.68 -25.81
C ILE A 245 -7.38 -8.95 -25.91
N GLN A 246 -7.01 -10.02 -25.20
CA GLN A 246 -7.79 -11.26 -25.18
C GLN A 246 -9.14 -11.12 -24.43
N ASN A 247 -9.30 -10.10 -23.59
CA ASN A 247 -10.48 -9.92 -22.75
C ASN A 247 -11.28 -8.64 -23.08
N GLY A 248 -10.91 -7.88 -24.12
CA GLY A 248 -11.66 -6.71 -24.61
C GLY A 248 -10.84 -5.43 -24.62
#